data_AF-A0A8J4EJJ3-F1
#
_entry.id   AF-A0A8J4EJJ3-F1
#
_cell.length_a   1.000
_cell.length_b   1.000
_cell.length_c   1.000
_cell.angle_alpha   90.00
_cell.angle_beta   90.00
_cell.angle_gamma   90.00
#
_symmetry.space_group_name_H-M   'P 1'
#
loop_
_entity.id
_entity.type
_entity.pdbx_description
1 polymer ?
#
loop_
_entity_poly.entity_id
_entity_poly.type
_entity_poly.pdbx_seq_one_letter_code
_entity_poly.pdbx_strand_id
1 'polypeptide(L)'
;MKGSVYKRCNCRDQDTGRLLGRSRPQLKRANGSWNPRHGAWHIQCDLPRRADGTRRTLRHGGYLTHDDATADLLQLNTLLAIPDRSDSTSQIGLGDLIEHTISTDGRLPHIDTVRRALQTGTRLIGQPTVAEWLDQWLAGKRNLADSTRSKYSEHIRRHLIPHLGQLRLDRLRRQHIAAMIEAIIERADYVQAIRESGDKEAALALRGEKVTGATTLHRIRATLRAALNAAIREDLIVANPATHIELPSPRRPRPLVWTPERVRRWAADGTVPGPVMVWTAEQTGRFLDAILDDPLYPLFHLVAYRGLRRGEANEL
;
A
#
# COMPACT_ATOMS: atom_id res chain seq x y z
N MET A 1 -11.40 -12.61 31.46
CA MET A 1 -10.15 -13.42 31.51
C MET A 1 -9.41 -13.05 32.79
N LYS A 2 -8.57 -13.93 33.35
CA LYS A 2 -7.78 -13.58 34.55
C LYS A 2 -6.50 -12.86 34.12
N GLY A 3 -6.37 -11.59 34.46
CA GLY A 3 -5.11 -10.84 34.36
C GLY A 3 -4.45 -10.69 35.72
N SER A 4 -3.24 -10.14 35.75
CA SER A 4 -2.44 -9.93 36.96
C SER A 4 -1.76 -8.58 36.94
N VAL A 5 -1.69 -7.94 38.10
CA VAL A 5 -0.89 -6.73 38.35
C VAL A 5 0.43 -7.15 38.99
N TYR A 6 1.54 -6.59 38.54
CA TYR A 6 2.85 -6.89 39.09
C TYR A 6 3.80 -5.69 38.96
N LYS A 7 4.84 -5.67 39.79
CA LYS A 7 5.89 -4.65 39.75
C LYS A 7 7.17 -5.19 39.11
N ARG A 8 7.88 -4.39 38.31
CA ARG A 8 9.21 -4.72 37.77
C ARG A 8 10.12 -3.49 37.71
N CYS A 9 11.44 -3.71 37.75
CA CYS A 9 12.44 -2.69 37.40
C CYS A 9 13.09 -2.99 36.03
N ASN A 10 13.68 -1.97 35.41
CA ASN A 10 14.56 -2.06 34.25
C ASN A 10 16.05 -2.19 34.62
N CYS A 11 16.35 -2.35 35.91
CA CYS A 11 17.68 -2.47 36.44
C CYS A 11 18.37 -3.76 35.92
N ARG A 12 19.64 -3.69 35.49
CA ARG A 12 20.44 -4.84 35.02
C ARG A 12 21.40 -5.42 36.06
N ASP A 13 21.46 -6.74 36.10
CA ASP A 13 22.43 -7.50 36.89
C ASP A 13 23.85 -7.08 36.51
N GLN A 14 24.72 -6.86 37.49
CA GLN A 14 26.06 -6.31 37.23
C GLN A 14 27.00 -7.34 36.59
N ASP A 15 26.81 -8.62 36.89
CA ASP A 15 27.69 -9.69 36.41
C ASP A 15 27.22 -10.26 35.06
N THR A 16 25.90 -10.43 34.90
CA THR A 16 25.31 -11.06 33.71
C THR A 16 24.74 -10.08 32.69
N GLY A 17 24.60 -8.79 33.05
CA GLY A 17 23.99 -7.75 32.21
C GLY A 17 22.48 -7.94 31.94
N ARG A 18 21.87 -9.02 32.47
CA ARG A 18 20.46 -9.37 32.24
C ARG A 18 19.53 -8.47 33.05
N LEU A 19 18.33 -8.21 32.52
CA LEU A 19 17.30 -7.47 33.26
C LEU A 19 16.81 -8.32 34.45
N LEU A 20 16.95 -7.78 35.66
CA LEU A 20 16.50 -8.48 36.86
C LEU A 20 14.98 -8.41 37.06
N GLY A 21 14.30 -7.46 36.41
CA GLY A 21 12.83 -7.49 36.28
C GLY A 21 12.10 -7.56 37.62
N ARG A 22 11.37 -8.67 37.85
CA ARG A 22 10.61 -8.96 39.08
C ARG A 22 11.48 -9.51 40.22
N SER A 23 12.66 -10.03 39.92
CA SER A 23 13.57 -10.65 40.90
C SER A 23 14.41 -9.64 41.66
N ARG A 24 14.24 -8.33 41.41
CA ARG A 24 14.98 -7.26 42.07
C ARG A 24 14.62 -7.16 43.56
N PRO A 25 15.59 -7.35 44.49
CA PRO A 25 15.33 -7.22 45.93
C PRO A 25 14.79 -5.84 46.32
N GLN A 26 15.29 -4.77 45.68
CA GLN A 26 14.88 -3.37 45.94
C GLN A 26 13.43 -3.04 45.57
N LEU A 27 12.70 -3.95 44.91
CA LEU A 27 11.27 -3.78 44.65
C LEU A 27 10.43 -3.87 45.93
N LYS A 28 10.93 -4.59 46.95
CA LYS A 28 10.28 -4.72 48.25
C LYS A 28 11.16 -4.13 49.34
N ARG A 29 10.52 -3.59 50.38
CA ARG A 29 11.16 -3.17 51.63
C ARG A 29 11.41 -4.39 52.51
N ALA A 30 12.23 -4.23 53.56
CA ALA A 30 12.53 -5.31 54.51
C ALA A 30 11.27 -5.93 55.16
N ASN A 31 10.21 -5.14 55.35
CA ASN A 31 8.92 -5.61 55.87
C ASN A 31 8.01 -6.29 54.81
N GLY A 32 8.53 -6.57 53.61
CA GLY A 32 7.79 -7.23 52.53
C GLY A 32 6.85 -6.32 51.71
N SER A 33 6.62 -5.07 52.15
CA SER A 33 5.80 -4.10 51.40
C SER A 33 6.52 -3.60 50.14
N TRP A 34 5.78 -3.17 49.13
CA TRP A 34 6.36 -2.65 47.88
C TRP A 34 7.08 -1.33 48.11
N ASN A 35 8.27 -1.18 47.53
CA ASN A 35 9.03 0.06 47.58
C ASN A 35 8.44 1.07 46.58
N PRO A 36 7.83 2.19 47.02
CA PRO A 36 7.23 3.16 46.11
C PRO A 36 8.27 3.91 45.26
N ARG A 37 9.53 3.98 45.70
CA ARG A 37 10.61 4.71 45.00
C ARG A 37 11.33 3.87 43.95
N HIS A 38 10.93 2.61 43.74
CA HIS A 38 11.65 1.72 42.85
C HIS A 38 10.73 0.83 42.00
N GLY A 39 11.01 0.80 40.69
CA GLY A 39 10.24 0.06 39.69
C GLY A 39 8.90 0.70 39.35
N ALA A 40 8.27 0.17 38.29
CA ALA A 40 6.95 0.58 37.84
C ALA A 40 5.97 -0.60 37.93
N TRP A 41 4.68 -0.28 38.02
CA TRP A 41 3.60 -1.25 37.97
C TRP A 41 3.23 -1.56 36.52
N HIS A 42 2.83 -2.81 36.31
CA HIS A 42 2.45 -3.36 35.01
C HIS A 42 1.27 -4.30 35.17
N ILE A 43 0.50 -4.42 34.09
CA ILE A 43 -0.57 -5.39 33.93
C ILE A 43 -0.16 -6.44 32.90
N GLN A 44 -0.60 -7.67 33.14
CA GLN A 44 -0.55 -8.74 32.15
C GLN A 44 -1.94 -9.35 32.05
N CYS A 45 -2.48 -9.45 30.84
CA CYS A 45 -3.75 -10.09 30.58
C CYS A 45 -3.71 -10.80 29.23
N ASP A 46 -4.38 -11.95 29.13
CA ASP A 46 -4.59 -12.57 27.84
C ASP A 46 -5.67 -11.82 27.08
N LEU A 47 -5.46 -11.70 25.78
CA LEU A 47 -6.40 -11.10 24.85
C LEU A 47 -7.00 -12.20 23.95
N PRO A 48 -8.10 -11.91 23.25
CA PRO A 48 -8.61 -12.80 22.21
C PRO A 48 -7.51 -13.20 21.22
N ARG A 49 -7.63 -14.44 20.73
CA ARG A 49 -6.70 -14.99 19.73
C ARG A 49 -6.71 -14.13 18.47
N ARG A 50 -5.60 -14.16 17.73
CA ARG A 50 -5.53 -13.55 16.40
C ARG A 50 -6.39 -14.36 15.41
N ALA A 51 -6.63 -13.80 14.23
CA ALA A 51 -7.36 -14.49 13.16
C ALA A 51 -6.70 -15.81 12.73
N ASP A 52 -5.37 -15.91 12.83
CA ASP A 52 -4.58 -17.12 12.58
C ASP A 52 -4.63 -18.15 13.72
N GLY A 53 -5.39 -17.90 14.79
CA GLY A 53 -5.52 -18.76 15.95
C GLY A 53 -4.39 -18.64 16.98
N THR A 54 -3.35 -17.84 16.73
CA THR A 54 -2.24 -17.66 17.67
C THR A 54 -2.69 -16.94 18.95
N ARG A 55 -2.06 -17.30 20.07
CA ARG A 55 -2.38 -16.71 21.39
C ARG A 55 -1.72 -15.35 21.53
N ARG A 56 -2.40 -14.45 22.26
CA ARG A 56 -1.98 -13.07 22.51
C ARG A 56 -1.98 -12.78 24.00
N THR A 57 -0.83 -12.35 24.53
CA THR A 57 -0.72 -11.89 25.91
C THR A 57 -0.27 -10.44 25.92
N LEU A 58 -1.14 -9.56 26.40
CA LEU A 58 -0.82 -8.15 26.58
C LEU A 58 0.05 -7.98 27.82
N ARG A 59 1.12 -7.20 27.67
CA ARG A 59 1.93 -6.68 28.78
C ARG A 59 2.01 -5.16 28.62
N HIS A 60 1.35 -4.45 29.51
CA HIS A 60 1.28 -2.99 29.49
C HIS A 60 1.65 -2.43 30.86
N GLY A 61 2.27 -1.26 30.93
CA GLY A 61 2.62 -0.67 32.21
C GLY A 61 3.52 0.55 32.10
N GLY A 62 4.16 0.88 33.21
CA GLY A 62 4.69 2.22 33.44
C GLY A 62 3.88 3.01 34.48
N TYR A 63 2.90 2.36 35.14
CA TYR A 63 2.10 2.99 36.18
C TYR A 63 2.93 3.27 37.43
N LEU A 64 2.69 4.43 38.03
CA LEU A 64 3.37 4.85 39.26
C LEU A 64 2.79 4.14 40.49
N THR A 65 1.48 3.90 40.50
CA THR A 65 0.79 3.25 41.63
C THR A 65 0.20 1.88 41.24
N HIS A 66 -0.04 1.06 42.25
CA HIS A 66 -0.75 -0.22 42.09
C HIS A 66 -2.20 0.01 41.65
N ASP A 67 -2.81 1.07 42.17
CA ASP A 67 -4.23 1.37 41.97
C ASP A 67 -4.49 1.81 40.52
N ASP A 68 -3.61 2.62 39.92
CA ASP A 68 -3.68 2.98 38.50
C ASP A 68 -3.60 1.73 37.61
N ALA A 69 -2.66 0.82 37.90
CA ALA A 69 -2.54 -0.43 37.17
C ALA A 69 -3.76 -1.33 37.35
N THR A 70 -4.35 -1.33 38.55
CA THR A 70 -5.56 -2.11 38.85
C THR A 70 -6.78 -1.54 38.14
N ALA A 71 -6.92 -0.22 38.07
CA ALA A 71 -7.97 0.48 37.35
C ALA A 71 -7.93 0.15 35.84
N ASP A 72 -6.75 0.22 35.22
CA ASP A 72 -6.58 -0.15 33.81
C ASP A 72 -6.85 -1.64 33.57
N LEU A 73 -6.46 -2.52 34.50
CA LEU A 73 -6.80 -3.95 34.38
C LEU A 73 -8.33 -4.18 34.45
N LEU A 74 -9.04 -3.42 35.28
CA LEU A 74 -10.50 -3.46 35.36
C LEU A 74 -11.15 -2.93 34.07
N GLN A 75 -10.66 -1.81 33.53
CA GLN A 75 -11.11 -1.27 32.24
C GLN A 75 -10.87 -2.28 31.12
N LEU A 76 -9.71 -2.92 31.08
CA LEU A 76 -9.37 -3.94 30.10
C LEU A 76 -10.32 -5.14 30.20
N ASN A 77 -10.59 -5.64 31.41
CA ASN A 77 -11.55 -6.72 31.61
C ASN A 77 -12.96 -6.33 31.18
N THR A 78 -13.34 -5.06 31.40
CA THR A 78 -14.63 -4.52 30.96
C THR A 78 -14.73 -4.47 29.45
N LEU A 79 -13.69 -3.99 28.76
CA LEU A 79 -13.59 -4.01 27.29
C LEU A 79 -13.76 -5.44 26.76
N LEU A 80 -13.00 -6.38 27.30
CA LEU A 80 -13.02 -7.79 26.90
C LEU A 80 -14.36 -8.50 27.13
N ALA A 81 -15.25 -7.91 27.92
CA ALA A 81 -16.59 -8.42 28.17
C ALA A 81 -17.66 -7.79 27.25
N ILE A 82 -17.31 -6.81 26.40
CA ILE A 82 -18.28 -6.15 25.51
C ILE A 82 -18.77 -7.10 24.39
N PRO A 83 -17.91 -7.70 23.54
CA PRO A 83 -18.36 -8.60 22.50
C PRO A 83 -18.84 -9.93 23.09
N ASP A 84 -19.88 -10.52 22.49
CA ASP A 84 -20.34 -11.87 22.84
C ASP A 84 -19.19 -12.88 22.70
N ARG A 85 -19.17 -13.91 23.55
CA ARG A 85 -18.16 -14.98 23.48
C ARG A 85 -18.26 -15.85 22.23
N SER A 86 -19.44 -15.90 21.61
CA SER A 86 -19.70 -16.59 20.36
C SER A 86 -19.30 -15.77 19.12
N ASP A 87 -19.21 -14.44 19.24
CA ASP A 87 -18.81 -13.56 18.14
C ASP A 87 -17.28 -13.47 18.04
N SER A 88 -16.70 -14.49 17.40
CA SER A 88 -15.26 -14.58 17.16
C SER A 88 -14.70 -13.39 16.38
N THR A 89 -15.50 -12.78 15.48
CA THR A 89 -15.06 -11.65 14.67
C THR A 89 -14.86 -10.40 15.52
N SER A 90 -15.84 -10.08 16.36
CA SER A 90 -15.74 -8.95 17.29
C SER A 90 -14.69 -9.18 18.36
N GLN A 91 -14.50 -10.42 18.82
CA GLN A 91 -13.43 -10.77 19.76
C GLN A 91 -12.04 -10.53 19.18
N ILE A 92 -11.76 -11.07 17.98
CA ILE A 92 -10.48 -10.86 17.29
C ILE A 92 -10.26 -9.35 17.10
N GLY A 93 -11.30 -8.64 16.65
CA GLY A 93 -11.26 -7.20 16.43
C GLY A 93 -10.92 -6.37 17.64
N LEU A 94 -11.55 -6.68 18.77
CA LEU A 94 -11.25 -6.03 20.02
C LEU A 94 -9.80 -6.27 20.47
N GLY A 95 -9.30 -7.51 20.31
CA GLY A 95 -7.91 -7.84 20.60
C GLY A 95 -6.92 -7.00 19.78
N ASP A 96 -7.20 -6.85 18.48
CA ASP A 96 -6.39 -6.03 17.56
C ASP A 96 -6.47 -4.54 17.89
N LEU A 97 -7.66 -4.05 18.23
CA LEU A 97 -7.86 -2.65 18.65
C LEU A 97 -7.04 -2.32 19.89
N ILE A 98 -7.09 -3.18 20.93
CA ILE A 98 -6.39 -2.96 22.20
C ILE A 98 -4.87 -2.91 22.00
N GLU A 99 -4.29 -3.87 21.28
CA GLU A 99 -2.86 -3.85 20.98
C GLU A 99 -2.44 -2.60 20.22
N HIS A 100 -3.26 -2.20 19.23
CA HIS A 100 -2.96 -1.03 18.41
C HIS A 100 -2.98 0.27 19.21
N THR A 101 -4.03 0.50 20.01
CA THR A 101 -4.14 1.72 20.83
C THR A 101 -3.02 1.81 21.86
N ILE A 102 -2.63 0.69 22.47
CA ILE A 102 -1.52 0.67 23.42
C ILE A 102 -0.18 0.95 22.71
N SER A 103 0.05 0.35 21.54
CA SER A 103 1.28 0.59 20.77
C SER A 103 1.40 2.02 20.24
N THR A 104 0.27 2.67 19.93
CA THR A 104 0.26 4.00 19.28
C THR A 104 0.16 5.12 20.28
N ASP A 105 -0.77 5.02 21.23
CA ASP A 105 -1.14 6.08 22.15
C ASP A 105 -0.72 5.79 23.60
N GLY A 106 -0.21 4.58 23.89
CA GLY A 106 0.17 4.18 25.25
C GLY A 106 -1.00 4.00 26.22
N ARG A 107 -2.24 3.91 25.73
CA ARG A 107 -3.47 3.82 26.56
C ARG A 107 -4.49 2.85 25.98
N LEU A 108 -5.41 2.40 26.83
CA LEU A 108 -6.54 1.56 26.44
C LEU A 108 -7.59 2.35 25.63
N PRO A 109 -8.35 1.69 24.73
CA PRO A 109 -9.46 2.34 24.05
C PRO A 109 -10.59 2.67 25.04
N HIS A 110 -11.36 3.72 24.76
CA HIS A 110 -12.53 4.06 25.55
C HIS A 110 -13.65 3.03 25.36
N ILE A 111 -14.25 2.59 26.46
CA ILE A 111 -15.34 1.60 26.49
C ILE A 111 -16.51 2.04 25.60
N ASP A 112 -16.93 3.30 25.69
CA ASP A 112 -18.08 3.81 24.93
C ASP A 112 -17.83 3.82 23.42
N THR A 113 -16.59 4.09 23.00
CA THR A 113 -16.19 4.03 21.58
C THR A 113 -16.35 2.60 21.05
N VAL A 114 -15.89 1.60 21.82
CA VAL A 114 -16.01 0.18 21.45
C VAL A 114 -17.47 -0.28 21.45
N ARG A 115 -18.25 0.10 22.46
CA ARG A 115 -19.68 -0.21 22.53
C ARG A 115 -20.44 0.36 21.34
N ARG A 116 -20.21 1.64 21.03
CA ARG A 116 -20.85 2.31 19.89
C ARG A 116 -20.52 1.61 18.58
N ALA A 117 -19.24 1.31 18.34
CA ALA A 117 -18.80 0.63 17.13
C ALA A 117 -19.49 -0.73 16.95
N LEU A 118 -19.59 -1.54 18.01
CA LEU A 118 -20.32 -2.81 17.95
C LEU A 118 -21.82 -2.65 17.72
N GLN A 119 -22.45 -1.67 18.37
CA GLN A 119 -23.88 -1.39 18.18
C GLN A 119 -24.23 -0.95 16.76
N THR A 120 -23.34 -0.18 16.12
CA THR A 120 -23.52 0.31 14.75
C THR A 120 -23.03 -0.69 13.69
N GLY A 121 -22.61 -1.90 14.07
CA GLY A 121 -22.03 -2.89 13.16
C GLY A 121 -20.69 -2.45 12.55
N THR A 122 -20.07 -1.41 13.10
CA THR A 122 -18.76 -0.92 12.68
C THR A 122 -17.69 -1.91 13.14
N ARG A 123 -16.84 -2.33 12.21
CA ARG A 123 -15.80 -3.32 12.48
C ARG A 123 -14.82 -2.78 13.54
N LEU A 124 -14.63 -3.54 14.63
CA LEU A 124 -13.69 -3.18 15.70
C LEU A 124 -12.21 -3.33 15.30
N ILE A 125 -11.94 -4.18 14.31
CA ILE A 125 -10.58 -4.52 13.87
C ILE A 125 -9.99 -3.34 13.10
N GLY A 126 -8.70 -3.10 13.37
CA GLY A 126 -7.87 -2.17 12.62
C GLY A 126 -8.07 -2.32 11.11
N GLN A 127 -8.32 -1.18 10.48
CA GLN A 127 -8.45 -1.06 9.04
C GLN A 127 -7.30 -1.80 8.36
N PRO A 128 -7.58 -2.58 7.28
CA PRO A 128 -6.56 -3.40 6.63
C PRO A 128 -5.36 -2.52 6.24
N THR A 129 -4.20 -3.13 6.11
CA THR A 129 -3.09 -2.45 5.44
C THR A 129 -3.46 -2.16 3.99
N VAL A 130 -2.78 -1.19 3.38
CA VAL A 130 -2.98 -0.85 1.97
C VAL A 130 -2.67 -2.08 1.10
N ALA A 131 -1.69 -2.91 1.46
CA ALA A 131 -1.39 -4.14 0.71
C ALA A 131 -2.56 -5.13 0.74
N GLU A 132 -3.03 -5.49 1.94
CA GLU A 132 -4.15 -6.43 2.13
C GLU A 132 -5.41 -5.95 1.40
N TRP A 133 -5.70 -4.64 1.51
CA TRP A 133 -6.83 -4.03 0.82
C TRP A 133 -6.70 -4.11 -0.71
N LEU A 134 -5.52 -3.78 -1.27
CA LEU A 134 -5.31 -3.80 -2.71
C LEU A 134 -5.43 -5.21 -3.29
N ASP A 135 -4.92 -6.21 -2.57
CA ASP A 135 -5.04 -7.62 -2.98
C ASP A 135 -6.50 -8.09 -2.93
N GLN A 136 -7.22 -7.80 -1.84
CA GLN A 136 -8.65 -8.12 -1.73
C GLN A 136 -9.47 -7.43 -2.81
N TRP A 137 -9.23 -6.13 -3.04
CA TRP A 137 -9.92 -5.35 -4.05
C TRP A 137 -9.72 -5.91 -5.46
N LEU A 138 -8.49 -6.25 -5.83
CA LEU A 138 -8.20 -6.81 -7.15
C LEU A 138 -8.80 -8.22 -7.32
N ALA A 139 -8.76 -9.05 -6.26
CA ALA A 139 -9.38 -10.37 -6.27
C ALA A 139 -10.90 -10.29 -6.45
N GLY A 140 -11.56 -9.30 -5.83
CA GLY A 140 -13.01 -9.08 -5.93
C GLY A 140 -13.51 -8.63 -7.31
N LYS A 141 -12.64 -8.17 -8.21
CA LYS A 141 -13.01 -7.63 -9.54
C LYS A 141 -13.27 -8.70 -10.61
N ARG A 142 -14.30 -9.53 -10.43
CA ARG A 142 -14.60 -10.69 -11.31
C ARG A 142 -14.82 -10.34 -12.79
N ASN A 143 -15.42 -9.19 -13.10
CA ASN A 143 -15.76 -8.78 -14.47
C ASN A 143 -14.72 -7.83 -15.11
N LEU A 144 -13.47 -7.89 -14.65
CA LEU A 144 -12.40 -7.02 -15.17
C LEU A 144 -11.68 -7.71 -16.32
N ALA A 145 -11.57 -7.05 -17.48
CA ALA A 145 -10.81 -7.56 -18.61
C ALA A 145 -9.36 -7.91 -18.21
N ASP A 146 -8.82 -9.01 -18.75
CA ASP A 146 -7.51 -9.55 -18.38
C ASP A 146 -6.36 -8.56 -18.57
N SER A 147 -6.43 -7.75 -19.63
CA SER A 147 -5.46 -6.68 -19.89
C SER A 147 -5.46 -5.62 -18.79
N THR A 148 -6.64 -5.27 -18.26
CA THR A 148 -6.78 -4.30 -17.19
C THR A 148 -6.37 -4.89 -15.85
N ARG A 149 -6.74 -6.15 -15.57
CA ARG A 149 -6.29 -6.89 -14.38
C ARG A 149 -4.77 -7.00 -14.34
N SER A 150 -4.14 -7.34 -15.45
CA SER A 150 -2.69 -7.42 -15.59
C SER A 150 -2.03 -6.06 -15.31
N LYS A 151 -2.59 -4.97 -15.84
CA LYS A 151 -2.10 -3.62 -15.59
C LYS A 151 -2.26 -3.18 -14.13
N TYR A 152 -3.40 -3.47 -13.52
CA TYR A 152 -3.62 -3.18 -12.10
C TYR A 152 -2.66 -3.97 -11.22
N SER A 153 -2.49 -5.27 -11.47
CA SER A 153 -1.55 -6.10 -10.73
C SER A 153 -0.11 -5.60 -10.88
N GLU A 154 0.29 -5.17 -12.08
CA GLU A 154 1.60 -4.57 -12.35
C GLU A 154 1.80 -3.30 -11.51
N HIS A 155 0.84 -2.37 -11.52
CA HIS A 155 0.92 -1.14 -10.71
C HIS A 155 0.98 -1.44 -9.20
N ILE A 156 0.13 -2.36 -8.72
CA ILE A 156 0.05 -2.74 -7.30
C ILE A 156 1.38 -3.30 -6.83
N ARG A 157 1.90 -4.33 -7.52
CA ARG A 157 3.10 -5.06 -7.10
C ARG A 157 4.38 -4.23 -7.23
N ARG A 158 4.52 -3.46 -8.31
CA ARG A 158 5.76 -2.72 -8.59
C ARG A 158 5.85 -1.35 -7.93
N HIS A 159 4.71 -0.71 -7.69
CA HIS A 159 4.69 0.69 -7.27
C HIS A 159 3.89 0.92 -5.98
N LEU A 160 2.69 0.35 -5.85
CA LEU A 160 1.86 0.68 -4.67
C LEU A 160 2.33 -0.05 -3.40
N ILE A 161 2.48 -1.37 -3.45
CA ILE A 161 2.84 -2.18 -2.28
C ILE A 161 4.24 -1.81 -1.72
N PRO A 162 5.29 -1.65 -2.54
CA PRO A 162 6.62 -1.34 -2.01
C PRO A 162 6.69 -0.05 -1.19
N HIS A 163 5.86 0.94 -1.49
CA HIS A 163 5.88 2.25 -0.84
C HIS A 163 4.76 2.45 0.18
N LEU A 164 3.58 1.91 -0.07
CA LEU A 164 2.39 2.16 0.74
C LEU A 164 1.90 0.93 1.49
N GLY A 165 2.36 -0.28 1.12
CA GLY A 165 1.75 -1.54 1.52
C GLY A 165 1.69 -1.77 3.03
N GLN A 166 2.68 -1.30 3.78
CA GLN A 166 2.74 -1.45 5.23
C GLN A 166 1.85 -0.46 5.99
N LEU A 167 1.38 0.61 5.32
CA LEU A 167 0.54 1.61 5.95
C LEU A 167 -0.86 1.03 6.15
N ARG A 168 -1.51 1.37 7.26
CA ARG A 168 -2.93 1.13 7.42
C ARG A 168 -3.73 2.01 6.47
N LEU A 169 -4.81 1.47 5.93
CA LEU A 169 -5.65 2.15 4.95
C LEU A 169 -6.26 3.44 5.50
N ASP A 170 -6.65 3.47 6.79
CA ASP A 170 -7.16 4.67 7.48
C ASP A 170 -6.11 5.72 7.85
N ARG A 171 -4.84 5.32 7.89
CA ARG A 171 -3.70 6.22 8.12
C ARG A 171 -3.05 6.67 6.82
N LEU A 172 -3.52 6.21 5.67
CA LEU A 172 -3.02 6.67 4.37
C LEU A 172 -3.38 8.13 4.15
N ARG A 173 -2.35 8.99 4.06
CA ARG A 173 -2.48 10.44 3.86
C ARG A 173 -1.93 10.84 2.50
N ARG A 174 -2.33 12.02 2.04
CA ARG A 174 -1.83 12.65 0.79
C ARG A 174 -0.30 12.67 0.73
N GLN A 175 0.36 12.99 1.85
CA GLN A 175 1.82 13.06 1.95
C GLN A 175 2.53 11.73 1.65
N HIS A 176 1.94 10.58 2.03
CA HIS A 176 2.54 9.28 1.75
C HIS A 176 2.49 8.96 0.24
N ILE A 177 1.40 9.37 -0.42
CA ILE A 177 1.23 9.20 -1.87
C ILE A 177 2.18 10.12 -2.63
N ALA A 178 2.36 11.37 -2.17
CA ALA A 178 3.33 12.31 -2.73
C ALA A 178 4.76 11.75 -2.63
N ALA A 179 5.16 11.29 -1.44
CA ALA A 179 6.47 10.67 -1.23
C ALA A 179 6.70 9.41 -2.09
N MET A 180 5.67 8.58 -2.28
CA MET A 180 5.73 7.46 -3.22
C MET A 180 6.00 7.93 -4.65
N ILE A 181 5.30 8.96 -5.12
CA ILE A 181 5.47 9.47 -6.49
C ILE A 181 6.87 10.04 -6.69
N GLU A 182 7.37 10.81 -5.73
CA GLU A 182 8.72 11.35 -5.73
C GLU A 182 9.75 10.23 -5.82
N ALA A 183 9.64 9.19 -4.98
CA ALA A 183 10.52 8.02 -5.03
C ALA A 183 10.49 7.29 -6.39
N ILE A 184 9.33 7.23 -7.06
CA ILE A 184 9.22 6.64 -8.41
C ILE A 184 9.92 7.51 -9.46
N ILE A 185 9.81 8.85 -9.34
CA ILE A 185 10.48 9.80 -10.23
C ILE A 185 12.00 9.71 -10.04
N GLU A 186 12.48 9.78 -8.80
CA GLU A 186 13.91 9.64 -8.48
C GLU A 186 14.49 8.33 -9.02
N ARG A 187 13.76 7.22 -8.85
CA ARG A 187 14.17 5.92 -9.40
C ARG A 187 14.22 5.95 -10.93
N ALA A 188 13.28 6.62 -11.58
CA ALA A 188 13.25 6.76 -13.04
C ALA A 188 14.43 7.60 -13.55
N ASP A 189 14.74 8.71 -12.89
CA ASP A 189 15.86 9.60 -13.21
C ASP A 189 17.20 8.88 -13.01
N TYR A 190 17.35 8.13 -11.92
CA TYR A 190 18.52 7.29 -11.69
C TYR A 190 18.72 6.26 -12.81
N VAL A 191 17.66 5.55 -13.21
CA VAL A 191 17.74 4.57 -14.31
C VAL A 191 18.10 5.25 -15.63
N GLN A 192 17.60 6.46 -15.88
CA GLN A 192 17.92 7.23 -17.07
C GLN A 192 19.40 7.67 -17.07
N ALA A 193 19.90 8.20 -15.96
CA ALA A 193 21.29 8.64 -15.83
C ALA A 193 22.30 7.50 -16.05
N ILE A 194 22.02 6.29 -15.53
CA ILE A 194 22.88 5.12 -15.77
C ILE A 194 22.86 4.68 -17.24
N ARG A 195 21.75 4.87 -17.95
CA ARG A 195 21.68 4.55 -19.39
C ARG A 195 22.46 5.55 -20.23
N GLU A 196 22.45 6.81 -19.81
CA GLU A 196 23.17 7.90 -20.49
C GLU A 196 24.67 7.89 -20.20
N SER A 197 25.11 7.35 -19.06
CA SER A 197 26.53 7.27 -18.69
C SER A 197 27.34 6.32 -19.58
N GLY A 198 26.69 5.39 -20.28
CA GLY A 198 27.36 4.39 -21.12
C GLY A 198 28.03 3.26 -20.35
N ASP A 199 27.87 3.20 -19.02
CA ASP A 199 28.37 2.11 -18.18
C ASP A 199 27.58 0.82 -18.44
N LYS A 200 28.19 -0.10 -19.17
CA LYS A 200 27.58 -1.37 -19.58
C LYS A 200 27.30 -2.30 -18.40
N GLU A 201 28.11 -2.25 -17.34
CA GLU A 201 27.99 -3.13 -16.18
C GLU A 201 26.82 -2.66 -15.30
N ALA A 202 26.76 -1.35 -15.01
CA ALA A 202 25.63 -0.75 -14.31
C ALA A 202 24.32 -0.87 -15.12
N ALA A 203 24.37 -0.72 -16.44
CA ALA A 203 23.20 -0.91 -17.30
C ALA A 203 22.70 -2.36 -17.32
N LEU A 204 23.60 -3.35 -17.21
CA LEU A 204 23.23 -4.76 -17.11
C LEU A 204 22.51 -5.06 -15.78
N ALA A 205 22.91 -4.41 -14.68
CA ALA A 205 22.24 -4.54 -13.39
C ALA A 205 20.80 -3.99 -13.40
N LEU A 206 20.49 -3.05 -14.29
CA LEU A 206 19.16 -2.46 -14.50
C LEU A 206 18.38 -3.10 -15.66
N ARG A 207 18.78 -4.31 -16.09
CA ARG A 207 18.14 -4.99 -17.21
C ARG A 207 16.70 -5.37 -16.85
N GLY A 208 15.75 -4.81 -17.61
CA GLY A 208 14.31 -5.03 -17.40
C GLY A 208 13.62 -3.92 -16.62
N GLU A 209 14.37 -3.03 -15.96
CA GLU A 209 13.82 -1.83 -15.36
C GLU A 209 13.27 -0.90 -16.45
N LYS A 210 12.04 -0.40 -16.30
CA LYS A 210 11.47 0.58 -17.22
C LYS A 210 11.48 1.96 -16.57
N VAL A 211 11.93 2.97 -17.32
CA VAL A 211 11.80 4.37 -16.92
C VAL A 211 10.31 4.69 -16.84
N THR A 212 9.85 5.05 -15.64
CA THR A 212 8.42 5.30 -15.40
C THR A 212 8.08 6.72 -15.82
N GLY A 213 7.51 6.88 -17.02
CA GLY A 213 7.12 8.19 -17.54
C GLY A 213 5.85 8.77 -16.90
N ALA A 214 5.62 10.07 -17.11
CA ALA A 214 4.49 10.82 -16.55
C ALA A 214 3.12 10.15 -16.80
N THR A 215 2.86 9.62 -18.01
CA THR A 215 1.62 8.89 -18.32
C THR A 215 1.42 7.67 -17.41
N THR A 216 2.49 6.96 -17.09
CA THR A 216 2.45 5.79 -16.20
C THR A 216 2.15 6.22 -14.76
N LEU A 217 2.73 7.33 -14.27
CA LEU A 217 2.39 7.89 -12.96
C LEU A 217 0.90 8.20 -12.84
N HIS A 218 0.31 8.82 -13.87
CA HIS A 218 -1.14 9.06 -13.92
C HIS A 218 -1.96 7.78 -13.85
N ARG A 219 -1.52 6.70 -14.51
CA ARG A 219 -2.17 5.38 -14.48
C ARG A 219 -2.03 4.68 -13.12
N ILE A 220 -0.87 4.79 -12.48
CA ILE A 220 -0.64 4.28 -11.11
C ILE A 220 -1.58 4.99 -10.15
N ARG A 221 -1.61 6.33 -10.17
CA ARG A 221 -2.55 7.13 -9.36
C ARG A 221 -4.00 6.77 -9.65
N ALA A 222 -4.38 6.59 -10.92
CA ALA A 222 -5.75 6.20 -11.28
C ALA A 222 -6.13 4.83 -10.71
N THR A 223 -5.20 3.87 -10.71
CA THR A 223 -5.39 2.54 -10.11
C THR A 223 -5.60 2.66 -8.60
N LEU A 224 -4.71 3.39 -7.91
CA LEU A 224 -4.85 3.64 -6.47
C LEU A 224 -6.16 4.37 -6.15
N ARG A 225 -6.53 5.40 -6.91
CA ARG A 225 -7.77 6.15 -6.72
C ARG A 225 -9.00 5.24 -6.88
N ALA A 226 -8.99 4.33 -7.86
CA ALA A 226 -10.08 3.37 -8.07
C ALA A 226 -10.22 2.40 -6.88
N ALA A 227 -9.09 1.93 -6.33
CA ALA A 227 -9.08 1.07 -5.15
C ALA A 227 -9.58 1.81 -3.90
N LEU A 228 -9.13 3.05 -3.67
CA LEU A 228 -9.54 3.85 -2.52
C LEU A 228 -11.00 4.31 -2.61
N ASN A 229 -11.53 4.55 -3.81
CA ASN A 229 -12.97 4.77 -4.00
C ASN A 229 -13.79 3.51 -3.68
N ALA A 230 -13.24 2.32 -3.88
CA ALA A 230 -13.89 1.09 -3.42
C ALA A 230 -13.85 0.97 -1.90
N ALA A 231 -12.74 1.37 -1.26
CA ALA A 231 -12.62 1.38 0.20
C ALA A 231 -13.64 2.30 0.87
N ILE A 232 -13.94 3.45 0.25
CA ILE A 232 -15.03 4.34 0.71
C ILE A 232 -16.39 3.63 0.63
N ARG A 233 -16.67 2.93 -0.46
CA ARG A 233 -17.95 2.20 -0.62
C ARG A 233 -18.09 1.03 0.36
N GLU A 234 -16.99 0.57 0.93
CA GLU A 234 -16.96 -0.47 1.97
C GLU A 234 -16.74 0.11 3.37
N ASP A 235 -16.90 1.43 3.54
CA ASP A 235 -16.77 2.17 4.79
C ASP A 235 -15.42 1.97 5.53
N LEU A 236 -14.38 1.63 4.77
CA LEU A 236 -13.02 1.45 5.31
C LEU A 236 -12.29 2.78 5.48
N ILE A 237 -12.61 3.79 4.67
CA ILE A 237 -12.08 5.14 4.79
C ILE A 237 -13.15 6.17 4.49
N VAL A 238 -13.02 7.35 5.11
CA VAL A 238 -14.00 8.45 4.94
C VAL A 238 -13.73 9.27 3.67
N ALA A 239 -12.48 9.38 3.25
CA ALA A 239 -12.09 10.22 2.13
C ALA A 239 -10.95 9.59 1.32
N ASN A 240 -10.86 9.94 0.03
CA ASN A 240 -9.85 9.41 -0.86
C ASN A 240 -8.60 10.33 -0.89
N PRO A 241 -7.48 9.94 -0.23
CA PRO A 241 -6.26 10.75 -0.21
C PRO A 241 -5.63 10.97 -1.60
N ALA A 242 -5.91 10.10 -2.58
CA ALA A 242 -5.33 10.17 -3.93
C ALA A 242 -6.00 11.19 -4.86
N THR A 243 -7.04 11.91 -4.43
CA THR A 243 -7.86 12.76 -5.32
C THR A 243 -7.11 13.99 -5.84
N HIS A 244 -6.44 14.74 -4.96
CA HIS A 244 -5.73 15.99 -5.30
C HIS A 244 -4.22 15.79 -5.19
N ILE A 245 -3.70 14.86 -5.98
CA ILE A 245 -2.26 14.63 -6.08
C ILE A 245 -1.79 15.28 -7.36
N GLU A 246 -0.86 16.23 -7.23
CA GLU A 246 -0.21 16.87 -8.36
C GLU A 246 0.75 15.88 -9.02
N LEU A 247 0.73 15.84 -10.34
CA LEU A 247 1.55 14.96 -11.15
C LEU A 247 2.10 15.73 -12.35
N PRO A 248 3.30 15.39 -12.84
CA PRO A 248 3.81 15.98 -14.06
C PRO A 248 2.84 15.77 -15.22
N SER A 249 2.68 16.81 -16.04
CA SER A 249 1.80 16.74 -17.21
C SER A 249 2.41 15.85 -18.29
N PRO A 250 1.72 14.80 -18.75
CA PRO A 250 2.22 13.97 -19.82
C PRO A 250 2.26 14.78 -21.13
N ARG A 251 3.43 14.82 -21.78
CA ARG A 251 3.55 15.42 -23.11
C ARG A 251 2.92 14.48 -24.14
N ARG A 252 1.81 14.90 -24.74
CA ARG A 252 1.23 14.18 -25.87
C ARG A 252 2.12 14.44 -27.10
N PRO A 253 2.69 13.40 -27.75
CA PRO A 253 3.47 13.61 -28.95
C PRO A 253 2.56 14.22 -30.03
N ARG A 254 3.05 15.26 -30.71
CA ARG A 254 2.35 15.83 -31.86
C ARG A 254 2.64 14.94 -33.07
N PRO A 255 1.61 14.37 -33.72
CA PRO A 255 1.83 13.60 -34.94
C PRO A 255 2.39 14.52 -36.02
N LEU A 256 3.39 14.04 -36.75
CA LEU A 256 3.99 14.75 -37.87
C LEU A 256 3.75 13.97 -39.17
N VAL A 257 3.43 14.67 -40.24
CA VAL A 257 3.24 14.06 -41.56
C VAL A 257 4.59 13.86 -42.24
N TRP A 258 4.76 12.75 -42.94
CA TRP A 258 5.89 12.49 -43.84
C TRP A 258 5.81 13.36 -45.10
N THR A 259 6.28 14.61 -45.01
CA THR A 259 6.40 15.50 -46.17
C THR A 259 7.55 15.05 -47.09
N PRO A 260 7.57 15.43 -48.39
CA PRO A 260 8.65 15.08 -49.30
C PRO A 260 10.05 15.43 -48.76
N GLU A 261 10.16 16.58 -48.10
CA GLU A 261 11.41 17.02 -47.46
C GLU A 261 11.82 16.12 -46.29
N ARG A 262 10.88 15.68 -45.45
CA ARG A 262 11.16 14.77 -44.34
C ARG A 262 11.54 13.38 -44.83
N VAL A 263 10.90 12.90 -45.89
CA VAL A 263 11.25 11.63 -46.53
C VAL A 263 12.67 11.69 -47.09
N ARG A 264 13.04 12.77 -47.80
CA ARG A 264 14.43 12.96 -48.28
C ARG A 264 15.45 12.96 -47.15
N ARG A 265 15.16 13.68 -46.06
CA ARG A 265 16.05 13.72 -44.89
C ARG A 265 16.22 12.36 -44.25
N TRP A 266 15.11 11.67 -43.97
CA TRP A 266 15.14 10.31 -43.43
C TRP A 266 15.87 9.33 -44.36
N ALA A 267 15.70 9.43 -45.68
CA ALA A 267 16.43 8.60 -46.63
C ALA A 267 17.94 8.88 -46.67
N ALA A 268 18.36 10.11 -46.33
CA ALA A 268 19.76 10.50 -46.33
C ALA A 268 20.50 10.07 -45.05
N ASP A 269 19.87 10.18 -43.88
CA ASP A 269 20.55 9.99 -42.58
C ASP A 269 19.82 9.05 -41.59
N GLY A 270 18.67 8.51 -41.97
CA GLY A 270 17.85 7.63 -41.13
C GLY A 270 17.08 8.34 -40.00
N THR A 271 17.17 9.67 -39.89
CA THR A 271 16.58 10.43 -38.78
C THR A 271 15.07 10.50 -38.91
N VAL A 272 14.36 9.96 -37.92
CA VAL A 272 12.90 10.06 -37.83
C VAL A 272 12.53 11.40 -37.16
N PRO A 273 11.77 12.30 -37.82
CA PRO A 273 11.52 13.65 -37.32
C PRO A 273 10.72 13.74 -36.02
N GLY A 274 9.96 12.70 -35.68
CA GLY A 274 9.13 12.68 -34.49
C GLY A 274 8.72 11.28 -34.08
N PRO A 275 8.26 11.11 -32.83
CA PRO A 275 7.92 9.80 -32.27
C PRO A 275 6.65 9.20 -32.88
N VAL A 276 5.82 10.03 -33.52
CA VAL A 276 4.61 9.59 -34.25
C VAL A 276 4.64 10.24 -35.61
N MET A 277 4.87 9.43 -36.64
CA MET A 277 4.85 9.87 -38.02
C MET A 277 3.62 9.31 -38.74
N VAL A 278 2.97 10.14 -39.54
CA VAL A 278 1.73 9.84 -40.25
C VAL A 278 1.99 9.87 -41.76
N TRP A 279 1.53 8.84 -42.46
CA TRP A 279 1.60 8.79 -43.92
C TRP A 279 0.58 9.72 -44.57
N THR A 280 0.95 10.26 -45.73
CA THR A 280 -0.01 10.91 -46.62
C THR A 280 -0.90 9.86 -47.30
N ALA A 281 -2.01 10.29 -47.90
CA ALA A 281 -2.87 9.42 -48.69
C ALA A 281 -2.08 8.75 -49.83
N GLU A 282 -1.21 9.52 -50.51
CA GLU A 282 -0.36 9.01 -51.59
C GLU A 282 0.62 7.95 -51.10
N GLN A 283 1.29 8.17 -49.96
CA GLN A 283 2.20 7.18 -49.36
C GLN A 283 1.46 5.92 -48.94
N THR A 284 0.26 6.07 -48.40
CA THR A 284 -0.60 4.95 -48.02
C THR A 284 -1.01 4.14 -49.25
N GLY A 285 -1.39 4.81 -50.35
CA GLY A 285 -1.68 4.16 -51.63
C GLY A 285 -0.49 3.38 -52.17
N ARG A 286 0.70 4.01 -52.24
CA ARG A 286 1.93 3.32 -52.68
C ARG A 286 2.26 2.09 -51.83
N PHE A 287 2.04 2.16 -50.52
CA PHE A 287 2.20 0.99 -49.65
C PHE A 287 1.22 -0.12 -50.03
N LEU A 288 -0.07 0.20 -50.18
CA LEU A 288 -1.10 -0.77 -50.55
C LEU A 288 -0.82 -1.41 -51.91
N ASP A 289 -0.40 -0.63 -52.90
CA ASP A 289 -0.01 -1.14 -54.22
C ASP A 289 1.18 -2.10 -54.12
N ALA A 290 2.16 -1.82 -53.24
CA ALA A 290 3.34 -2.64 -53.06
C ALA A 290 3.07 -3.98 -52.34
N ILE A 291 1.98 -4.06 -51.57
CA ILE A 291 1.59 -5.28 -50.84
C ILE A 291 0.42 -6.00 -51.50
N LEU A 292 0.10 -5.73 -52.77
CA LEU A 292 -1.10 -6.24 -53.45
C LEU A 292 -1.21 -7.79 -53.41
N ASP A 293 -0.07 -8.48 -53.53
CA ASP A 293 0.00 -9.95 -53.48
C ASP A 293 0.23 -10.49 -52.05
N ASP A 294 0.35 -9.63 -51.04
CA ASP A 294 0.52 -10.03 -49.65
C ASP A 294 -0.82 -10.53 -49.07
N PRO A 295 -0.87 -11.68 -48.37
CA PRO A 295 -2.08 -12.18 -47.73
C PRO A 295 -2.77 -11.17 -46.78
N LEU A 296 -2.03 -10.21 -46.22
CA LEU A 296 -2.55 -9.17 -45.33
C LEU A 296 -3.06 -7.92 -46.06
N TYR A 297 -2.97 -7.85 -47.40
CA TYR A 297 -3.49 -6.72 -48.18
C TYR A 297 -4.94 -6.33 -47.81
N PRO A 298 -5.91 -7.26 -47.77
CA PRO A 298 -7.30 -6.89 -47.46
C PRO A 298 -7.44 -6.25 -46.08
N LEU A 299 -6.66 -6.73 -45.10
CA LEU A 299 -6.64 -6.21 -43.74
C LEU A 299 -6.09 -4.77 -43.71
N PHE A 300 -4.91 -4.54 -44.29
CA PHE A 300 -4.31 -3.21 -44.33
C PHE A 300 -5.17 -2.20 -45.09
N HIS A 301 -5.78 -2.62 -46.20
CA HIS A 301 -6.71 -1.80 -46.97
C HIS A 301 -7.94 -1.40 -46.13
N LEU A 302 -8.52 -2.34 -45.39
CA LEU A 302 -9.66 -2.07 -44.50
C LEU A 302 -9.27 -1.11 -43.36
N VAL A 303 -8.13 -1.34 -42.70
CA VAL A 303 -7.64 -0.48 -41.62
C VAL A 303 -7.39 0.95 -42.11
N ALA A 304 -6.73 1.10 -43.26
CA ALA A 304 -6.45 2.41 -43.85
C ALA A 304 -7.73 3.21 -44.18
N TYR A 305 -8.76 2.52 -44.69
CA TYR A 305 -9.99 3.17 -45.13
C TYR A 305 -10.99 3.43 -43.99
N ARG A 306 -11.09 2.53 -43.01
CA ARG A 306 -12.10 2.59 -41.93
C ARG A 306 -11.55 3.08 -40.60
N GLY A 307 -10.22 3.19 -40.47
CA GLY A 307 -9.57 3.66 -39.24
C GLY A 307 -9.72 2.70 -38.06
N LEU A 308 -9.85 1.40 -38.32
CA LEU A 308 -9.96 0.38 -37.28
C LEU A 308 -8.73 0.37 -36.38
N ARG A 309 -8.94 0.14 -35.09
CA ARG A 309 -7.82 -0.12 -34.17
C ARG A 309 -7.25 -1.50 -34.49
N ARG A 310 -5.94 -1.68 -34.28
CA ARG A 310 -5.27 -2.97 -34.49
C ARG A 310 -5.95 -4.16 -33.77
N GLY A 311 -6.51 -3.92 -32.58
CA GLY A 311 -7.28 -4.94 -31.85
C GLY A 311 -8.56 -5.36 -32.58
N GLU A 312 -9.30 -4.39 -33.11
CA GLU A 312 -10.54 -4.62 -33.88
C GLU A 312 -10.24 -5.35 -35.19
N ALA A 313 -9.14 -4.99 -35.85
CA ALA A 313 -8.67 -5.65 -37.06
C ALA A 313 -8.27 -7.12 -36.84
N ASN A 314 -7.72 -7.46 -35.67
CA ASN A 314 -7.34 -8.83 -35.33
C ASN A 314 -8.53 -9.74 -34.95
N GLU A 315 -9.69 -9.15 -34.69
CA GLU A 315 -10.92 -9.88 -34.34
C GLU A 315 -11.77 -10.23 -35.58
N LEU A 316 -11.38 -9.74 -36.77
CA LEU A 316 -11.98 -10.03 -38.08
C LEU A 316 -11.33 -11.26 -38.73
#